data_AF-A0A517R0J0-F1
#
_entry.id   AF-A0A517R0J0-F1
#
_cell.length_a   1.000
_cell.length_b   1.000
_cell.length_c   1.000
_cell.angle_alpha   90.00
_cell.angle_beta   90.00
_cell.angle_gamma   90.00
#
_symmetry.space_group_name_H-M   'P 1'
#
loop_
_entity.id
_entity.type
_entity.pdbx_description
1 polymer ?
#
loop_
_entity_poly.entity_id
_entity_poly.type
_entity_poly.pdbx_seq_one_letter_code
_entity_poly.pdbx_strand_id
1 'polypeptide(L)'
;MPPDDEGSDAPTGDPTLEMATGLLKDGHKIAAIKVIREGYGVSLKEAKQAADRIEGELGITPTKVGCGGTAALLLVCVGLSAALATAMPW
;
A
#
# COMPACT_ATOMS: atom_id res chain seq x y z
N MET A 1 -3.80 44.48 -12.12
CA MET A 1 -3.78 43.30 -13.00
C MET A 1 -2.33 42.88 -13.19
N PRO A 2 -1.80 41.96 -12.37
CA PRO A 2 -0.62 41.18 -12.75
C PRO A 2 -1.08 40.01 -13.64
N PRO A 3 -0.44 39.78 -14.81
CA PRO A 3 -0.71 38.63 -15.64
C PRO A 3 0.48 37.65 -15.61
N ASP A 4 0.41 36.58 -14.81
CA ASP A 4 1.39 35.48 -14.91
C ASP A 4 0.72 34.15 -14.56
N ASP A 5 0.18 33.51 -15.59
CA ASP A 5 0.11 32.06 -15.73
C ASP A 5 1.51 31.44 -15.51
N GLU A 6 1.87 31.13 -14.25
CA GLU A 6 3.05 30.33 -13.93
C GLU A 6 2.65 29.06 -13.15
N GLY A 7 2.43 27.98 -13.88
CA GLY A 7 2.72 26.63 -13.39
C GLY A 7 1.82 26.09 -12.28
N SER A 8 0.68 25.53 -12.69
CA SER A 8 -0.13 24.57 -11.93
C SER A 8 0.58 23.20 -11.70
N ASP A 9 1.91 23.12 -11.72
CA ASP A 9 2.71 21.86 -11.73
C ASP A 9 4.06 21.96 -11.00
N ALA A 10 4.14 22.64 -9.86
CA ALA A 10 5.28 22.50 -8.95
C ALA A 10 4.80 21.82 -7.66
N PRO A 11 5.35 20.66 -7.24
CA PRO A 11 5.20 20.22 -5.87
C PRO A 11 5.89 21.29 -5.02
N THR A 12 5.10 22.25 -4.52
CA THR A 12 5.57 23.22 -3.52
C THR A 12 6.31 22.40 -2.49
N GLY A 13 7.62 22.67 -2.37
CA GLY A 13 8.56 21.91 -1.56
C GLY A 13 8.21 22.03 -0.09
N ASP A 14 7.14 21.37 0.33
CA ASP A 14 6.82 21.14 1.71
C ASP A 14 7.98 20.28 2.23
N PRO A 15 8.88 20.83 3.06
CA PRO A 15 10.04 20.08 3.55
C PRO A 15 9.57 18.80 4.27
N THR A 16 8.36 18.85 4.84
CA THR A 16 7.61 17.75 5.43
C THR A 16 7.35 16.60 4.45
N LEU A 17 6.92 16.86 3.21
CA LEU A 17 6.63 15.81 2.22
C LEU A 17 7.90 15.20 1.65
N GLU A 18 8.94 16.01 1.43
CA GLU A 18 10.24 15.52 0.97
C GLU A 18 10.86 14.58 2.01
N MET A 19 10.87 14.99 3.28
CA MET A 19 11.32 14.16 4.40
C MET A 19 10.45 12.91 4.56
N ALA A 20 9.12 13.04 4.47
CA ALA A 20 8.22 11.89 4.56
C ALA A 20 8.49 10.89 3.43
N THR A 21 8.69 11.36 2.20
CA THR A 21 9.00 10.52 1.03
C THR A 21 10.34 9.79 1.20
N GLY A 22 11.36 10.46 1.72
CA GLY A 22 12.65 9.82 2.05
C GLY A 22 12.49 8.71 3.09
N LEU A 23 11.71 8.96 4.15
CA LEU A 23 11.41 7.97 5.18
C LEU A 23 10.59 6.79 4.64
N LEU A 24 9.65 7.02 3.73
CA LEU A 24 8.89 5.97 3.07
C LEU A 24 9.79 5.07 2.21
N LYS A 25 10.75 5.65 1.48
CA LYS A 25 11.75 4.91 0.69
C LYS A 25 12.66 4.04 1.55
N ASP A 26 13.00 4.50 2.75
CA ASP A 26 13.81 3.76 3.71
C ASP A 26 13.02 2.66 4.47
N GLY A 27 11.70 2.57 4.24
CA GLY A 27 10.80 1.64 4.96
C GLY A 27 10.38 2.15 6.34
N HIS A 28 10.69 3.39 6.68
CA HIS A 28 10.39 4.04 7.96
C HIS A 28 9.00 4.68 7.96
N LYS A 29 7.96 3.90 7.61
CA LYS A 29 6.55 4.37 7.49
C LYS A 29 6.05 5.11 8.73
N ILE A 30 6.36 4.60 9.93
CA ILE A 30 5.92 5.23 11.18
C ILE A 30 6.55 6.62 11.37
N ALA A 31 7.79 6.83 10.93
CA ALA A 31 8.44 8.13 11.00
C ALA A 31 7.84 9.11 9.99
N ALA A 32 7.56 8.67 8.77
CA ALA A 32 6.87 9.50 7.77
C ALA A 32 5.49 9.98 8.26
N ILE A 33 4.72 9.09 8.89
CA ILE A 33 3.40 9.43 9.47
C ILE A 33 3.54 10.48 10.58
N LYS A 34 4.59 10.40 11.41
CA LYS A 34 4.86 11.41 12.44
C LYS A 34 5.15 12.77 11.83
N VAL A 35 6.04 12.81 10.83
CA VAL A 35 6.40 14.04 10.11
C VAL A 35 5.18 14.68 9.46
N ILE A 36 4.32 13.89 8.79
CA ILE A 36 3.07 14.39 8.20
C ILE A 36 2.11 14.90 9.27
N ARG A 37 1.95 14.16 10.39
CA ARG A 37 1.07 14.58 11.49
C ARG A 37 1.54 15.88 12.14
N GLU A 38 2.83 16.01 12.40
CA GLU A 38 3.41 17.19 13.06
C GLU A 38 3.46 18.40 12.13
N GLY A 39 3.77 18.19 10.85
CA GLY A 39 3.83 19.27 9.85
C GLY A 39 2.47 19.77 9.38
N TYR A 40 1.47 18.88 9.23
CA TYR A 40 0.12 19.25 8.76
C TYR A 40 -0.92 19.35 9.89
N GLY A 41 -0.57 18.97 11.13
CA GLY A 41 -1.50 18.98 12.27
C GLY A 41 -2.68 18.03 12.12
N VAL A 42 -2.59 17.03 11.24
CA VAL A 42 -3.70 16.11 10.94
C VAL A 42 -3.79 14.98 11.96
N SER A 43 -4.95 14.32 12.00
CA SER A 43 -5.14 13.14 12.83
C SER A 43 -4.25 11.97 12.37
N LEU A 44 -3.91 11.07 13.30
CA LEU A 44 -3.13 9.85 13.03
C LEU A 44 -3.70 9.01 11.89
N LYS A 45 -5.04 8.95 11.77
CA LYS A 45 -5.74 8.25 10.70
C LYS A 45 -5.45 8.87 9.33
N GLU A 46 -5.53 10.19 9.23
CA GLU A 46 -5.29 10.96 8.00
C GLU A 46 -3.82 10.88 7.60
N ALA A 47 -2.90 11.09 8.55
CA ALA A 47 -1.46 10.97 8.31
C ALA A 47 -1.07 9.57 7.80
N LYS A 48 -1.67 8.52 8.39
CA LYS A 48 -1.48 7.14 7.93
C LYS A 48 -2.03 6.94 6.52
N GLN A 49 -3.22 7.45 6.22
CA GLN A 49 -3.82 7.28 4.89
C GLN A 49 -3.01 8.02 3.81
N ALA A 50 -2.52 9.23 4.11
CA ALA A 50 -1.65 9.99 3.23
C ALA A 50 -0.34 9.24 2.96
N ALA A 51 0.34 8.77 4.02
CA ALA A 51 1.56 7.97 3.88
C ALA A 51 1.35 6.69 3.06
N ASP A 52 0.24 5.97 3.30
CA ASP A 52 -0.10 4.73 2.59
C ASP A 52 -0.37 4.95 1.10
N ARG A 53 -1.05 6.06 0.76
CA ARG A 53 -1.28 6.47 -0.63
C ARG A 53 0.03 6.77 -1.34
N ILE A 54 0.91 7.55 -0.70
CA ILE A 54 2.24 7.90 -1.23
C ILE A 54 3.11 6.64 -1.42
N GLU A 55 3.10 5.72 -0.47
CA GLU A 55 3.80 4.43 -0.61
C GLU A 55 3.26 3.58 -1.77
N GLY A 56 1.94 3.58 -1.96
CA GLY A 56 1.28 2.89 -3.07
C GLY A 56 1.64 3.51 -4.43
N GLU A 57 1.69 4.83 -4.52
CA GLU A 57 2.09 5.56 -5.74
C GLU A 57 3.58 5.37 -6.06
N LEU A 58 4.44 5.28 -5.04
CA LEU A 58 5.87 5.04 -5.21
C LEU A 58 6.20 3.55 -5.49
N GLY A 59 5.23 2.64 -5.36
CA GLY A 59 5.43 1.21 -5.57
C GLY A 59 6.35 0.56 -4.53
N ILE A 60 6.56 1.20 -3.37
CA ILE A 60 7.45 0.72 -2.29
C ILE A 60 6.74 -0.31 -1.40
N THR A 61 5.48 -0.65 -1.68
CA THR A 61 4.82 -1.73 -0.97
C THR A 61 5.62 -3.02 -1.16
N PRO A 62 6.06 -3.70 -0.09
CA PRO A 62 6.40 -5.11 -0.22
C PRO A 62 5.14 -5.74 -0.78
N THR A 63 5.24 -6.27 -1.99
CA THR A 63 4.12 -6.89 -2.68
C THR A 63 3.40 -7.74 -1.65
N LYS A 64 2.14 -7.41 -1.36
CA LYS A 64 1.27 -8.35 -0.69
C LYS A 64 1.12 -9.45 -1.74
N VAL A 65 2.07 -10.37 -1.73
CA VAL A 65 2.07 -11.55 -2.58
C VAL A 65 0.68 -12.13 -2.37
N GLY A 66 -0.12 -12.04 -3.43
CA GLY A 66 -1.46 -12.56 -3.40
C GLY A 66 -1.35 -14.01 -2.99
N CYS A 67 -1.87 -14.35 -1.82
CA CYS A 67 -2.27 -15.71 -1.48
C CYS A 67 -3.50 -16.06 -2.35
N GLY A 68 -3.33 -15.99 -3.67
CA GLY A 68 -4.31 -16.35 -4.70
C GLY A 68 -3.94 -17.66 -5.39
N GLY A 69 -2.77 -18.24 -5.08
CA GLY A 69 -2.35 -19.55 -5.57
C GLY A 69 -2.85 -20.73 -4.72
N THR A 70 -3.17 -20.51 -3.44
CA THR A 70 -3.57 -21.61 -2.52
C THR A 70 -5.03 -22.01 -2.70
N ALA A 71 -5.90 -21.11 -3.14
CA ALA A 71 -7.30 -21.42 -3.43
C ALA A 71 -7.44 -22.41 -4.62
N ALA A 72 -6.55 -22.33 -5.60
CA ALA A 72 -6.54 -23.28 -6.73
C ALA A 72 -6.00 -24.67 -6.32
N LEU A 73 -5.01 -24.73 -5.42
CA LEU A 73 -4.42 -26.01 -5.00
C LEU A 73 -5.35 -26.82 -4.08
N LEU A 74 -6.11 -26.16 -3.21
CA LEU A 74 -7.03 -26.85 -2.29
C LEU A 74 -8.23 -27.49 -3.00
N LEU A 75 -8.72 -26.91 -4.11
CA LEU A 75 -9.83 -27.49 -4.88
C LEU A 75 -9.43 -28.79 -5.60
N VAL A 76 -8.18 -28.92 -6.04
CA VAL A 76 -7.68 -30.14 -6.71
C VAL A 76 -7.55 -31.31 -5.71
N CYS A 77 -7.09 -31.05 -4.48
CA CYS A 77 -6.94 -32.09 -3.46
C CYS A 77 -8.28 -32.64 -2.95
N VAL A 78 -9.30 -31.79 -2.78
CA VAL A 78 -10.63 -32.23 -2.31
C VAL A 78 -11.38 -32.99 -3.42
N GLY A 79 -11.25 -32.56 -4.69
CA GLY A 79 -11.85 -33.26 -5.82
C GLY A 79 -11.29 -34.67 -6.03
N LEU A 80 -9.99 -34.88 -5.84
CA LEU A 80 -9.36 -36.20 -5.98
C LEU A 80 -9.73 -37.14 -4.82
N SER A 81 -9.86 -36.60 -3.60
CA SER A 81 -10.19 -37.38 -2.40
C SER A 81 -11.63 -37.93 -2.43
N ALA A 82 -12.58 -37.14 -2.94
CA ALA A 82 -13.99 -37.55 -3.02
C ALA A 82 -14.23 -38.64 -4.08
N ALA A 83 -13.40 -38.72 -5.12
CA ALA A 83 -13.55 -39.70 -6.19
C ALA A 83 -13.10 -41.12 -5.79
N LEU A 84 -12.14 -41.28 -4.87
CA LEU A 84 -11.73 -42.61 -4.42
C LEU A 84 -12.71 -43.24 -3.41
N ALA A 85 -13.48 -42.45 -2.68
CA ALA A 85 -14.35 -42.96 -1.61
C ALA A 85 -15.68 -43.55 -2.10
N THR A 86 -16.12 -43.24 -3.33
CA THR A 86 -17.41 -43.74 -3.87
C THR A 86 -17.29 -45.04 -4.66
N ALA A 87 -16.08 -45.57 -4.83
CA ALA A 87 -15.79 -46.74 -5.68
C ALA A 87 -15.71 -48.09 -4.94
N MET A 88 -15.98 -48.16 -3.63
CA MET A 88 -16.01 -49.44 -2.90
C MET A 88 -17.37 -49.67 -2.21
N PRO A 89 -18.31 -50.33 -2.92
CA PRO A 89 -19.50 -50.93 -2.32
C PRO A 89 -19.17 -52.35 -1.83
N TRP A 90 -18.88 -52.54 -0.54
CA TRP A 90 -18.91 -53.83 0.16
C TRP A 90 -19.41 -53.65 1.59
#